data_AF-A0A352Y2N9-F1
#
_entry.id   AF-A0A352Y2N9-F1
#
_cell.length_a   1.000
_cell.length_b   1.000
_cell.length_c   1.000
_cell.angle_alpha   90.00
_cell.angle_beta   90.00
_cell.angle_gamma   90.00
#
_symmetry.space_group_name_H-M   'P 1'
#
loop_
_entity.id
_entity.type
_entity.pdbx_description
1 polymer ?
#
loop_
_entity_poly.entity_id
_entity_poly.type
_entity_poly.pdbx_seq_one_letter_code
_entity_poly.pdbx_strand_id
1 'polypeptide(L)'
;IPAFHSYEEEAEFWDTHDFTEFKHETTPVNVRATRGLSANVQVRFDPETDHELDAIARESGMKKATLIRTWVLERLRQNRHAS
;
A
#
# COMPACT_ATOMS: atom_id res chain seq x y z
N ILE A 1 -26.96 -15.73 2.98
CA ILE A 1 -25.70 -16.25 2.42
C ILE A 1 -25.60 -17.71 2.84
N PRO A 2 -25.65 -18.65 1.89
CA PRO A 2 -25.57 -20.09 2.18
C PRO A 2 -24.23 -20.49 2.79
N ALA A 3 -24.22 -21.62 3.50
CA ALA A 3 -22.99 -22.29 3.91
C ALA A 3 -22.65 -23.37 2.86
N PHE A 4 -21.51 -23.23 2.21
CA PHE A 4 -21.06 -24.18 1.18
C PHE A 4 -20.17 -25.27 1.76
N HIS A 5 -20.20 -26.44 1.13
CA HIS A 5 -19.39 -27.60 1.53
C HIS A 5 -18.10 -27.73 0.72
N SER A 6 -18.00 -27.06 -0.44
CA SER A 6 -16.77 -26.93 -1.23
C SER A 6 -16.66 -25.59 -1.96
N TYR A 7 -15.45 -25.28 -2.45
CA TYR A 7 -15.21 -24.08 -3.26
C TYR A 7 -15.86 -24.17 -4.65
N GLU A 8 -15.94 -25.37 -5.24
CA GLU A 8 -16.63 -25.56 -6.52
C GLU A 8 -18.13 -25.27 -6.41
N GLU A 9 -18.78 -25.72 -5.33
CA GLU A 9 -20.20 -25.46 -5.06
C GLU A 9 -20.48 -23.95 -4.88
N GLU A 10 -19.60 -23.25 -4.14
CA GLU A 10 -19.70 -21.81 -3.96
C GLU A 10 -19.56 -21.06 -5.30
N ALA A 11 -18.63 -21.48 -6.16
CA ALA A 11 -18.44 -20.87 -7.48
C ALA A 11 -19.66 -21.06 -8.39
N GLU A 12 -20.19 -22.29 -8.49
CA GLU A 12 -21.40 -22.58 -9.28
C GLU A 12 -22.63 -21.78 -8.79
N PHE A 13 -22.73 -21.58 -7.47
CA PHE A 13 -23.79 -20.76 -6.88
C PHE A 13 -23.67 -19.29 -7.30
N TRP A 14 -22.48 -18.70 -7.18
CA TRP A 14 -22.25 -17.29 -7.52
C TRP A 14 -22.22 -16.99 -9.03
N ASP A 15 -22.01 -18.00 -9.88
CA ASP A 15 -22.18 -17.85 -11.33
C ASP A 15 -23.64 -17.56 -11.72
N THR A 16 -24.60 -17.92 -10.87
CA THR A 16 -26.04 -17.80 -11.14
C THR A 16 -26.78 -16.82 -10.23
N HIS A 17 -26.18 -16.39 -9.11
CA HIS A 17 -26.82 -15.51 -8.13
C HIS A 17 -26.08 -14.18 -7.97
N ASP A 18 -26.83 -13.09 -7.84
CA ASP A 18 -26.26 -11.77 -7.58
C ASP A 18 -26.09 -11.55 -6.07
N PHE A 19 -24.91 -11.07 -5.64
CA PHE A 19 -24.61 -10.81 -4.23
C PHE A 19 -25.60 -9.83 -3.57
N THR A 20 -26.18 -8.90 -4.34
CA THR A 20 -27.12 -7.90 -3.83
C THR A 20 -28.42 -8.50 -3.31
N GLU A 21 -28.79 -9.71 -3.73
CA GLU A 21 -29.95 -10.44 -3.21
C GLU A 21 -29.80 -10.72 -1.70
N PHE A 22 -28.56 -10.91 -1.25
CA PHE A 22 -28.21 -11.17 0.15
C PHE A 22 -27.94 -9.90 0.96
N LYS A 23 -28.16 -8.70 0.39
CA LYS A 23 -27.89 -7.41 1.07
C LYS A 23 -28.57 -7.29 2.44
N HIS A 24 -29.74 -7.89 2.60
CA HIS A 24 -30.49 -7.92 3.86
C HIS A 24 -29.82 -8.73 4.98
N GLU A 25 -28.91 -9.62 4.62
CA GLU A 25 -28.07 -10.41 5.54
C GLU A 25 -26.71 -9.75 5.80
N THR A 26 -26.44 -8.59 5.19
CA THR A 26 -25.20 -7.83 5.38
C THR A 26 -25.39 -6.66 6.33
N THR A 27 -24.33 -6.30 7.05
CA THR A 27 -24.32 -5.11 7.92
C THR A 27 -23.48 -4.02 7.26
N PRO A 28 -23.97 -2.77 7.16
CA PRO A 28 -23.19 -1.68 6.60
C PRO A 28 -21.94 -1.42 7.45
N VAL A 29 -20.77 -1.40 6.79
CA VAL A 29 -19.50 -1.05 7.42
C VAL A 29 -19.03 0.32 6.93
N ASN A 30 -18.57 1.16 7.84
CA ASN A 30 -17.96 2.44 7.50
C ASN A 30 -16.54 2.20 7.00
N VAL A 31 -16.35 2.14 5.68
CA VAL A 31 -15.02 2.08 5.08
C VAL A 31 -14.38 3.46 5.16
N ARG A 32 -13.42 3.63 6.07
CA ARG A 32 -12.50 4.78 6.01
C ARG A 32 -11.48 4.50 4.92
N ALA A 33 -11.76 4.96 3.70
CA ALA A 33 -10.68 5.23 2.76
C ALA A 33 -9.74 6.24 3.45
N THR A 34 -8.49 5.87 3.69
CA THR A 34 -7.47 6.77 4.20
C THR A 34 -7.26 7.89 3.17
N ARG A 35 -8.07 8.96 3.28
CA ARG A 35 -7.85 10.20 2.54
C ARG A 35 -6.46 10.71 2.92
N GLY A 36 -5.58 10.81 1.94
CA GLY A 36 -4.20 11.24 2.15
C GLY A 36 -3.13 10.15 1.94
N LEU A 37 -3.33 9.23 0.99
CA LEU A 37 -2.20 8.50 0.43
C LEU A 37 -1.19 9.54 -0.06
N SER A 38 0.01 9.54 0.52
CA SER A 38 1.11 10.37 0.03
C SER A 38 1.32 10.07 -1.45
N ALA A 39 1.59 11.10 -2.25
CA ALA A 39 1.98 10.89 -3.64
C ALA A 39 3.16 9.92 -3.70
N ASN A 40 2.99 8.82 -4.42
CA ASN A 40 4.02 7.80 -4.57
C ASN A 40 4.91 8.16 -5.75
N VAL A 41 6.23 8.00 -5.54
CA VAL A 41 7.23 8.09 -6.59
C VAL A 41 7.99 6.77 -6.63
N GLN A 42 8.13 6.19 -7.82
CA GLN A 42 9.03 5.06 -8.04
C GLN A 42 10.33 5.60 -8.63
N VAL A 43 11.44 5.31 -7.97
CA VAL A 43 12.78 5.70 -8.41
C VAL A 43 13.57 4.43 -8.64
N ARG A 44 14.24 4.33 -9.79
CA ARG A 44 15.14 3.21 -10.09
C ARG A 44 16.54 3.60 -9.65
N PHE A 45 17.16 2.74 -8.85
CA PHE A 45 18.58 2.78 -8.53
C PHE A 45 19.25 1.58 -9.19
N ASP A 46 20.53 1.70 -9.52
CA ASP A 46 21.34 0.54 -9.83
C ASP A 46 21.46 -0.35 -8.56
N PRO A 47 21.82 -1.64 -8.71
CA PRO A 47 21.87 -2.56 -7.59
C PRO A 47 22.81 -2.13 -6.46
N GLU A 48 23.97 -1.56 -6.79
CA GLU A 48 24.97 -1.16 -5.80
C GLU A 48 24.42 -0.03 -4.92
N THR A 49 23.86 1.01 -5.55
CA THR A 49 23.21 2.11 -4.84
C THR A 49 22.02 1.63 -3.99
N ASP A 50 21.19 0.71 -4.50
CA ASP A 50 20.05 0.19 -3.75
C ASP A 50 20.48 -0.60 -2.48
N HIS A 51 21.58 -1.35 -2.59
CA HIS A 51 22.17 -2.08 -1.47
C HIS A 51 22.77 -1.14 -0.44
N GLU A 52 23.47 -0.08 -0.87
CA GLU A 52 24.03 0.92 0.02
C GLU A 52 22.93 1.65 0.81
N LEU A 53 21.86 2.07 0.13
CA LEU A 53 20.70 2.69 0.76
C LEU A 53 20.06 1.79 1.82
N ASP A 54 20.00 0.48 1.57
CA ASP A 54 19.43 -0.48 2.52
C ASP A 54 20.35 -0.70 3.72
N ALA A 55 21.66 -0.77 3.52
CA ALA A 55 22.65 -0.88 4.59
C ALA A 55 22.58 0.33 5.54
N ILE A 56 22.63 1.55 4.99
CA ILE A 56 22.57 2.79 5.77
C ILE A 56 21.25 2.88 6.55
N ALA A 57 20.13 2.52 5.91
CA ALA A 57 18.82 2.54 6.55
C ALA A 57 18.77 1.58 7.75
N ARG A 58 19.32 0.37 7.60
CA ARG A 58 19.40 -0.64 8.67
C ARG A 58 20.27 -0.20 9.83
N GLU A 59 21.46 0.33 9.56
CA GLU A 59 22.35 0.89 10.59
C GLU A 59 21.68 2.02 11.37
N SER A 60 20.84 2.80 10.70
CA SER A 60 20.08 3.90 11.30
C SER A 60 18.77 3.48 11.95
N GLY A 61 18.41 2.18 11.93
CA GLY A 61 17.14 1.67 12.47
C GLY A 61 15.90 2.15 11.72
N MET A 62 16.04 2.55 10.45
CA MET A 62 14.99 3.11 9.62
C MET A 62 14.64 2.20 8.43
N LYS A 63 13.44 2.38 7.88
CA LYS A 63 13.10 1.81 6.57
C LYS A 63 13.81 2.62 5.47
N LYS A 64 14.29 1.94 4.43
CA LYS A 64 14.92 2.56 3.25
C LYS A 64 14.09 3.72 2.67
N ALA A 65 12.77 3.53 2.51
CA ALA A 65 11.88 4.59 2.02
C ALA A 65 11.84 5.83 2.94
N THR A 66 11.94 5.65 4.26
CA THR A 66 12.02 6.75 5.22
C THR A 66 13.32 7.51 5.08
N LEU A 67 14.45 6.81 4.98
CA LEU A 67 15.77 7.41 4.75
C LEU A 67 15.78 8.27 3.48
N ILE A 68 15.37 7.68 2.36
CA ILE A 68 15.31 8.36 1.05
C ILE A 68 14.44 9.62 1.14
N ARG A 69 13.26 9.51 1.76
CA ARG A 69 12.36 10.66 1.95
C ARG A 69 13.04 11.77 2.75
N THR A 70 13.74 11.43 3.83
CA THR A 70 14.44 12.40 4.68
C THR A 70 15.52 13.14 3.88
N TRP A 71 16.38 12.42 3.17
CA TRP A 71 17.43 13.03 2.35
C TRP A 71 16.88 13.92 1.24
N VAL A 72 15.81 13.52 0.56
CA VAL A 72 15.15 14.34 -0.45
C VAL A 72 14.64 15.65 0.16
N LEU A 73 13.99 15.60 1.32
CA LEU A 73 13.48 16.80 2.00
C LEU A 73 14.61 17.71 2.48
N GLU A 74 15.69 17.16 3.01
CA GLU A 74 16.89 17.90 3.40
C GLU A 74 17.51 18.62 2.21
N ARG A 75 17.68 17.92 1.08
CA ARG A 75 18.24 18.50 -0.14
C ARG A 75 17.35 19.61 -0.71
N LEU A 76 16.03 19.43 -0.67
CA LEU A 76 15.08 20.46 -1.10
C LEU A 76 15.13 21.71 -0.21
N ARG A 77 15.29 21.55 1.11
CA ARG A 77 15.46 22.67 2.04
C ARG A 77 16.74 23.44 1.73
N GLN A 78 17.86 22.74 1.53
CA GLN A 78 19.15 23.38 1.19
C GLN A 78 19.05 24.22 -0.10
N ASN A 79 18.43 23.69 -1.15
CA ASN A 79 18.27 24.44 -2.41
C ASN A 79 17.41 25.69 -2.26
N ARG A 80 16.37 25.66 -1.43
CA ARG A 80 15.51 26.82 -1.16
C ARG A 80 16.21 27.95 -0.39
N HIS A 81 17.20 27.62 0.44
CA HIS A 81 17.97 28.61 1.20
C HIS A 81 19.16 29.20 0.41
N ALA A 82 19.53 28.59 -0.71
CA ALA A 82 20.60 29.05 -1.59
C ALA A 82 20.11 29.97 -2.73
N SER A 83 18.79 30.23 -2.81
CA SER A 83 18.13 31.17 -3.74
C SER A 83 17.60 32.37 -2.97
#